data_AF-A0A1X7UT58-F1
#
_entry.id   AF-A0A1X7UT58-F1
#
_cell.length_a   1.000
_cell.length_b   1.000
_cell.length_c   1.000
_cell.angle_alpha   90.00
_cell.angle_beta   90.00
_cell.angle_gamma   90.00
#
_symmetry.space_group_name_H-M   'P 1'
#
loop_
_entity.id
_entity.type
_entity.pdbx_description
1 polymer ?
#
loop_
_entity_poly.entity_id
_entity_poly.type
_entity_poly.pdbx_seq_one_letter_code
_entity_poly.pdbx_strand_id
1 'polypeptide(L)'
;MDLQYIAERCRSLTEYVTGYVTKAEKSHAQDVWDEVSSCDIIYSRLWKIGQTLLRAKEVGLYEASDVLLGESLYMKSVTIQYINVYLPHKRSRKIKTYSYLTEMDRSSKYIFNPSIIKDFYPTRPNNMEDVSLYEFVANYKFDKIGENGEREYKLRSKPVLPNHRKFNSMQEAE
;
A
#
# COMPACT_ATOMS: atom_id res chain seq x y z
N MET A 1 15.63 9.44 -4.43
CA MET A 1 15.73 10.54 -5.42
C MET A 1 14.45 11.34 -5.28
N ASP A 2 14.55 12.58 -4.82
CA ASP A 2 13.39 13.44 -4.61
C ASP A 2 13.12 14.22 -5.90
N LEU A 3 12.06 13.85 -6.61
CA LEU A 3 11.69 14.49 -7.86
C LEU A 3 10.58 15.52 -7.58
N GLN A 4 10.93 16.80 -7.60
CA GLN A 4 9.97 17.89 -7.42
C GLN A 4 9.61 18.51 -8.77
N TYR A 5 8.33 18.40 -9.16
CA TYR A 5 7.82 19.06 -10.36
C TYR A 5 7.52 20.54 -10.06
N ILE A 6 8.12 21.43 -10.86
CA ILE A 6 7.89 22.87 -10.80
C ILE A 6 7.13 23.27 -12.08
N ALA A 7 5.85 23.58 -11.93
CA ALA A 7 4.97 23.96 -13.04
C ALA A 7 5.08 25.45 -13.42
N GLU A 8 6.27 26.03 -13.32
CA GLU A 8 6.51 27.46 -13.55
C GLU A 8 6.96 27.71 -14.99
N ARG A 9 6.40 28.74 -15.66
CA ARG A 9 6.75 29.07 -17.05
C ARG A 9 7.85 30.12 -17.16
N CYS A 10 8.15 30.81 -16.06
CA CYS A 10 9.14 31.87 -16.03
C CYS A 10 10.57 31.31 -15.99
N ARG A 11 11.35 31.55 -17.05
CA ARG A 11 12.73 31.07 -17.18
C ARG A 11 13.64 31.52 -16.04
N SER A 12 13.54 32.78 -15.60
CA SER A 12 14.39 33.34 -14.54
C SER A 12 14.16 32.67 -13.18
N LEU A 13 12.91 32.33 -12.85
CA LEU A 13 12.57 31.60 -11.64
C LEU A 13 13.09 30.16 -11.69
N THR A 14 12.94 29.49 -12.84
CA THR A 14 13.46 28.14 -13.03
C THR A 14 14.98 28.11 -12.89
N GLU A 15 15.71 29.03 -13.52
CA GLU A 15 17.17 29.14 -13.41
C GLU A 15 17.65 29.47 -11.99
N TYR A 16 16.92 30.33 -11.26
CA TYR A 16 17.24 30.65 -9.88
C TYR A 16 17.08 29.43 -8.95
N VAL A 17 15.96 28.72 -9.07
CA VAL A 17 15.68 27.55 -8.23
C VAL A 17 16.66 26.41 -8.54
N THR A 18 16.88 26.10 -9.83
CA THR A 18 17.83 25.06 -10.22
C THR A 18 19.26 25.41 -9.80
N GLY A 19 19.69 26.66 -9.96
CA GLY A 19 21.02 27.12 -9.54
C GLY A 19 21.23 27.11 -8.02
N TYR A 20 20.17 27.31 -7.23
CA TYR A 20 20.24 27.22 -5.78
C TYR A 20 20.31 25.77 -5.29
N VAL A 21 19.46 24.89 -5.85
CA VAL A 21 19.43 23.46 -5.50
C VAL A 21 20.73 22.75 -5.90
N THR A 22 21.25 23.04 -7.10
CA THR A 22 22.48 22.41 -7.62
C THR A 22 23.77 23.10 -7.16
N LYS A 23 23.69 24.09 -6.25
CA LYS A 23 24.83 24.91 -5.83
C LYS A 23 26.02 24.10 -5.29
N ALA A 24 25.76 22.94 -4.68
CA ALA A 24 26.77 22.02 -4.15
C ALA A 24 27.31 21.02 -5.18
N GLU A 25 26.66 20.85 -6.34
CA GLU A 25 26.95 19.81 -7.34
C GLU A 25 27.69 20.35 -8.59
N LYS A 26 28.16 21.61 -8.51
CA LYS A 26 28.63 22.41 -9.65
C LYS A 26 29.78 21.81 -10.48
N SER A 27 30.52 20.81 -9.98
CA SER A 27 31.65 20.25 -10.72
C SER A 27 31.29 19.13 -11.70
N HIS A 28 30.22 18.36 -11.44
CA HIS A 28 29.85 17.20 -12.27
C HIS A 28 28.60 17.43 -13.13
N ALA A 29 27.76 18.40 -12.77
CA ALA A 29 26.51 18.66 -13.49
C ALA A 29 26.72 19.41 -14.82
N GLN A 30 27.80 20.19 -14.97
CA GLN A 30 28.00 21.04 -16.14
C GLN A 30 28.15 20.23 -17.44
N ASP A 31 29.00 19.20 -17.43
CA ASP A 31 29.20 18.30 -18.57
C ASP A 31 27.90 17.58 -18.97
N VAL A 32 27.07 17.22 -17.98
CA VAL A 32 25.76 16.60 -18.19
C VAL A 32 24.80 17.57 -18.87
N TRP A 33 24.76 18.83 -18.43
CA TRP A 33 23.89 19.84 -19.03
C TRP A 33 24.34 20.23 -20.43
N ASP A 34 25.64 20.23 -20.71
CA ASP A 34 26.18 20.47 -22.05
C ASP A 34 25.84 19.31 -23.00
N GLU A 35 25.97 18.06 -22.54
CA GLU A 35 25.59 16.88 -23.30
C GLU A 35 24.07 16.79 -23.57
N VAL A 36 23.25 17.18 -22.60
CA VAL A 36 21.79 17.26 -22.75
C VAL A 36 21.42 18.41 -23.70
N SER A 37 22.10 19.55 -23.62
CA SER A 37 21.83 20.72 -24.47
C SER A 37 22.21 20.48 -25.94
N SER A 38 23.17 19.60 -26.20
CA SER A 38 23.59 19.20 -27.56
C SER A 38 22.54 18.40 -28.34
N CYS A 39 21.49 17.88 -27.69
CA CYS A 39 20.42 17.18 -28.39
C CYS A 39 19.35 18.15 -28.89
N ASP A 40 18.87 17.98 -30.12
CA ASP A 40 17.89 18.88 -30.70
C ASP A 40 16.44 18.59 -30.26
N ILE A 41 16.13 17.32 -29.99
CA ILE A 41 14.76 16.85 -29.70
C ILE A 41 14.54 16.73 -28.19
N ILE A 42 13.43 17.30 -27.69
CA ILE A 42 13.05 17.29 -26.26
C ILE A 42 13.01 15.87 -25.70
N TYR A 43 12.48 14.90 -26.45
CA TYR A 43 12.45 13.50 -26.04
C TYR A 43 13.85 12.94 -25.79
N SER A 44 14.79 13.21 -26.71
CA SER A 44 16.18 12.77 -26.59
C SER A 44 16.88 13.43 -25.41
N ARG A 45 16.58 14.70 -25.11
CA ARG A 45 17.06 15.39 -23.90
C ARG A 45 16.56 14.71 -22.63
N LEU A 46 15.26 14.43 -22.57
CA LEU A 46 14.62 13.79 -21.41
C LEU A 46 15.19 12.37 -21.19
N TRP A 47 15.38 11.63 -22.27
CA TRP A 47 15.96 10.29 -22.23
C TRP A 47 17.39 10.30 -21.72
N LYS A 48 18.24 11.22 -22.20
CA LYS A 48 19.61 11.39 -21.68
C LYS A 48 19.64 11.77 -20.21
N ILE A 49 18.80 12.71 -19.78
CA ILE A 49 18.66 13.05 -18.35
C ILE A 49 18.31 11.79 -17.55
N GLY A 50 17.34 11.00 -18.00
CA GLY A 50 16.97 9.74 -17.35
C GLY A 50 18.12 8.74 -17.28
N GLN A 51 18.88 8.56 -18.36
CA GLN A 51 20.03 7.66 -18.39
C GLN A 51 21.15 8.12 -17.44
N THR A 52 21.45 9.41 -17.40
CA THR A 52 22.48 9.95 -16.51
C THR A 52 22.07 9.83 -15.06
N LEU A 53 20.81 10.14 -14.72
CA LEU A 53 20.29 9.97 -13.36
C LEU A 53 20.30 8.49 -12.92
N LEU A 54 20.02 7.56 -13.84
CA LEU A 54 20.12 6.13 -13.56
C LEU A 54 21.56 5.67 -13.33
N ARG A 55 22.52 6.20 -14.10
CA ARG A 55 23.96 5.91 -13.92
C ARG A 55 24.53 6.52 -12.65
N ALA A 56 24.04 7.70 -12.25
CA ALA A 56 24.45 8.40 -11.04
C ALA A 56 23.80 7.83 -9.78
N LYS A 57 22.79 6.95 -9.89
CA LYS A 57 22.24 6.26 -8.73
C LYS A 57 23.31 5.32 -8.17
N GLU A 58 24.01 5.78 -7.14
CA GLU A 58 24.83 4.90 -6.31
C GLU A 58 23.90 3.86 -5.68
N VAL A 59 24.15 2.61 -6.01
CA VAL A 59 23.40 1.46 -5.52
C VAL A 59 24.39 0.54 -4.82
N GLY A 60 24.10 0.16 -3.59
CA GLY A 60 24.95 -0.80 -2.86
C GLY A 60 24.97 -2.14 -3.61
N LEU A 61 26.09 -2.88 -3.52
CA LEU A 61 26.22 -4.19 -4.18
C LEU A 61 25.04 -5.13 -3.86
N TYR A 62 24.58 -5.13 -2.61
CA TYR A 62 23.44 -5.92 -2.16
C TYR A 62 22.11 -5.43 -2.76
N GLU A 63 21.86 -4.12 -2.76
CA GLU A 63 20.64 -3.55 -3.39
C GLU A 63 20.61 -3.83 -4.90
N ALA A 64 21.76 -3.76 -5.58
CA ALA A 64 21.86 -4.12 -7.00
C ALA A 64 21.59 -5.60 -7.24
N SER A 65 22.14 -6.47 -6.40
CA SER A 65 21.95 -7.93 -6.51
C SER A 65 20.48 -8.29 -6.32
N ASP A 66 19.83 -7.73 -5.30
CA ASP A 66 18.42 -7.99 -5.01
C ASP A 66 17.50 -7.46 -6.12
N VAL A 67 17.78 -6.26 -6.65
CA VAL A 67 17.03 -5.68 -7.79
C VAL A 67 17.20 -6.51 -9.08
N LEU A 68 18.42 -6.99 -9.36
CA LEU A 68 18.71 -7.79 -10.56
C LEU A 68 18.14 -9.21 -10.49
N LEU A 69 18.21 -9.83 -9.31
CA LEU A 69 17.68 -11.17 -9.06
C LEU A 69 16.16 -11.16 -8.83
N GLY A 70 15.56 -9.98 -8.66
CA GLY A 70 14.13 -9.82 -8.38
C GLY A 70 13.76 -10.31 -6.98
N GLU A 71 14.71 -10.33 -6.05
CA GLU A 71 14.43 -10.69 -4.67
C GLU A 71 13.64 -9.57 -3.97
N SER A 72 12.70 -9.97 -3.13
CA SER A 72 11.88 -9.02 -2.37
C SER A 72 12.75 -8.37 -1.28
N LEU A 73 13.20 -7.14 -1.52
CA LEU A 73 13.97 -6.27 -0.61
C LEU A 73 13.32 -6.08 0.78
N TYR A 74 12.07 -6.48 0.94
CA TYR A 74 11.40 -6.55 2.22
C TYR A 74 10.66 -7.89 2.34
N MET A 75 10.92 -8.61 3.43
CA MET A 75 10.12 -9.77 3.80
C MET A 75 9.69 -9.61 5.25
N LYS A 76 8.37 -9.52 5.47
CA LYS A 76 7.82 -9.57 6.83
C LYS A 76 7.75 -11.03 7.25
N SER A 77 8.35 -11.37 8.39
CA SER A 77 8.28 -12.72 8.98
C SER A 77 6.84 -13.13 9.30
N VAL A 78 5.97 -12.15 9.57
CA VAL A 78 4.58 -12.35 9.95
C VAL A 78 3.66 -11.51 9.07
N THR A 79 2.58 -12.12 8.59
CA THR A 79 1.50 -11.39 7.92
C THR A 79 0.72 -10.58 8.95
N ILE A 80 0.52 -9.29 8.69
CA ILE A 80 -0.28 -8.42 9.55
C ILE A 80 -1.69 -8.30 8.96
N GLN A 81 -2.72 -8.55 9.77
CA GLN A 81 -4.12 -8.37 9.36
C GLN A 81 -4.76 -7.26 10.17
N TYR A 82 -5.14 -6.19 9.48
CA TYR A 82 -5.82 -5.06 10.11
C TYR A 82 -7.28 -5.39 10.43
N ILE A 83 -7.69 -5.12 11.66
CA ILE A 83 -9.05 -5.22 12.16
C ILE A 83 -9.60 -3.82 12.36
N ASN A 84 -10.70 -3.53 11.67
CA ASN A 84 -11.39 -2.25 11.76
C ASN A 84 -12.29 -2.17 13.02
N VAL A 85 -11.68 -1.86 14.17
CA VAL A 85 -12.33 -1.79 15.50
C VAL A 85 -13.12 -0.49 15.76
N TYR A 86 -13.30 0.37 14.75
CA TYR A 86 -14.11 1.59 14.90
C TYR A 86 -15.56 1.26 15.31
N LEU A 87 -16.22 2.26 15.90
CA LEU A 87 -17.65 2.21 16.23
C LEU A 87 -18.51 1.81 15.01
N PRO A 88 -19.64 1.10 15.20
CA PRO A 88 -20.41 0.51 14.11
C PRO A 88 -20.82 1.47 12.98
N HIS A 89 -21.00 2.74 13.29
CA HIS A 89 -21.40 3.82 12.38
C HIS A 89 -20.21 4.49 11.67
N LYS A 90 -19.00 4.51 12.27
CA LYS A 90 -17.75 5.02 11.65
C LYS A 90 -16.97 3.92 10.89
N ARG A 91 -17.37 2.66 11.04
CA ARG A 91 -16.65 1.50 10.47
C ARG A 91 -16.87 1.36 8.96
N SER A 92 -15.82 1.60 8.18
CA SER A 92 -15.79 1.33 6.73
C SER A 92 -15.76 -0.18 6.41
N ARG A 93 -16.40 -0.54 5.29
CA ARG A 93 -16.44 -1.92 4.74
C ARG A 93 -16.05 -1.91 3.28
N LYS A 94 -15.44 -3.01 2.83
CA LYS A 94 -15.13 -3.21 1.42
C LYS A 94 -16.42 -3.51 0.65
N ILE A 95 -16.67 -2.77 -0.41
CA ILE A 95 -17.76 -3.03 -1.36
C ILE A 95 -17.40 -4.28 -2.18
N LYS A 96 -18.41 -5.06 -2.61
CA LYS A 96 -18.20 -6.21 -3.49
C LYS A 96 -17.67 -5.79 -4.87
N THR A 97 -17.06 -6.72 -5.59
CA THR A 97 -16.49 -6.46 -6.93
C THR A 97 -17.57 -6.04 -7.91
N TYR A 98 -17.24 -5.16 -8.86
CA TYR A 98 -18.19 -4.61 -9.85
C TYR A 98 -18.99 -5.69 -10.59
N SER A 99 -18.36 -6.77 -11.05
CA SER A 99 -19.03 -7.91 -11.71
C SER A 99 -20.15 -8.51 -10.86
N TYR A 100 -19.90 -8.67 -9.56
CA TYR A 100 -20.90 -9.19 -8.63
C TYR A 100 -21.99 -8.15 -8.33
N LEU A 101 -21.67 -6.85 -8.35
CA LEU A 101 -22.66 -5.79 -8.19
C LEU A 101 -23.62 -5.70 -9.38
N THR A 102 -23.14 -5.94 -10.60
CA THR A 102 -23.96 -5.88 -11.82
C THR A 102 -24.97 -7.03 -11.91
N GLU A 103 -24.66 -8.18 -11.33
CA GLU A 103 -25.54 -9.34 -11.27
C GLU A 103 -26.55 -9.27 -10.12
N MET A 104 -26.31 -8.41 -9.11
CA MET A 104 -27.23 -8.26 -7.99
C MET A 104 -28.48 -7.47 -8.37
N ASP A 105 -29.57 -7.82 -7.70
CA ASP A 105 -30.80 -7.04 -7.79
C ASP A 105 -30.60 -5.61 -7.26
N ARG A 106 -31.21 -4.64 -7.95
CA ARG A 106 -31.07 -3.20 -7.65
C ARG A 106 -31.61 -2.83 -6.27
N SER A 107 -32.50 -3.64 -5.68
CA SER A 107 -33.03 -3.42 -4.33
C SER A 107 -32.20 -4.07 -3.21
N SER A 108 -31.17 -4.85 -3.56
CA SER A 108 -30.38 -5.59 -2.59
C SER A 108 -29.56 -4.65 -1.68
N LYS A 109 -29.73 -4.82 -0.37
CA LYS A 109 -28.96 -4.10 0.65
C LYS A 109 -27.57 -4.73 0.92
N TYR A 110 -27.29 -5.90 0.37
CA TYR A 110 -26.06 -6.68 0.64
C TYR A 110 -24.91 -6.33 -0.33
N ILE A 111 -24.59 -5.04 -0.41
CA ILE A 111 -23.58 -4.46 -1.29
C ILE A 111 -22.15 -4.69 -0.77
N PHE A 112 -22.00 -4.89 0.55
CA PHE A 112 -20.69 -5.02 1.21
C PHE A 112 -20.22 -6.46 1.33
N ASN A 113 -18.90 -6.64 1.32
CA ASN A 113 -18.27 -7.90 1.68
C ASN A 113 -18.44 -8.21 3.18
N PRO A 114 -18.50 -9.51 3.55
CA PRO A 114 -18.52 -9.92 4.94
C PRO A 114 -17.31 -9.37 5.72
N SER A 115 -17.55 -8.92 6.95
CA SER A 115 -16.55 -8.38 7.86
C SER A 115 -16.31 -9.34 9.02
N ILE A 116 -15.08 -9.38 9.50
CA ILE A 116 -14.69 -10.19 10.66
C ILE A 116 -15.54 -9.86 11.88
N ILE A 117 -15.67 -8.58 12.23
CA ILE A 117 -16.34 -8.17 13.46
C ILE A 117 -17.87 -8.26 13.35
N LYS A 118 -18.45 -7.92 12.19
CA LYS A 118 -19.92 -7.89 12.05
C LYS A 118 -20.50 -9.25 11.67
N ASP A 119 -19.80 -10.01 10.83
CA ASP A 119 -20.36 -11.21 10.23
C ASP A 119 -19.67 -12.47 10.75
N PHE A 120 -18.34 -12.59 10.72
CA PHE A 120 -17.67 -13.87 11.05
C PHE A 120 -17.62 -14.20 12.54
N TYR A 121 -17.10 -13.28 13.36
CA TYR A 121 -16.91 -13.50 14.78
C TYR A 121 -18.22 -13.67 15.59
N PRO A 122 -19.32 -12.93 15.29
CA PRO A 122 -20.60 -13.14 15.96
C PRO A 122 -21.33 -14.42 15.54
N THR A 123 -21.04 -14.94 14.34
CA THR A 123 -21.65 -16.19 13.82
C THR A 123 -20.68 -17.37 13.90
N ARG A 124 -19.71 -17.30 14.82
CA ARG A 124 -18.81 -18.43 15.09
C ARG A 124 -19.60 -19.56 15.79
N PRO A 125 -19.27 -20.83 15.53
CA PRO A 125 -19.95 -21.93 16.18
C PRO A 125 -19.72 -21.91 17.70
N ASN A 126 -20.67 -22.48 18.45
CA ASN A 126 -20.71 -22.40 19.92
C ASN A 126 -19.48 -23.04 20.58
N ASN A 127 -18.84 -24.00 19.91
CA ASN A 127 -17.59 -24.61 20.38
C ASN A 127 -16.39 -23.64 20.41
N MET A 128 -16.51 -22.46 19.81
CA MET A 128 -15.50 -21.40 19.81
C MET A 128 -15.91 -20.22 20.70
N GLU A 129 -16.86 -20.40 21.61
CA GLU A 129 -17.31 -19.32 22.51
C GLU A 129 -16.17 -18.73 23.33
N ASP A 130 -15.27 -19.59 23.83
CA ASP A 130 -14.09 -19.23 24.62
C ASP A 130 -12.99 -18.51 23.81
N VAL A 131 -13.05 -18.54 22.48
CA VAL A 131 -12.02 -17.95 21.62
C VAL A 131 -12.24 -16.45 21.50
N SER A 132 -11.25 -15.67 21.92
CA SER A 132 -11.27 -14.21 21.80
C SER A 132 -11.19 -13.75 20.34
N LEU A 133 -11.65 -12.52 20.05
CA LEU A 133 -11.56 -11.94 18.69
C LEU A 133 -10.12 -11.92 18.17
N TYR A 134 -9.15 -11.67 19.06
CA TYR A 134 -7.75 -11.61 18.69
C TYR A 134 -7.24 -12.99 18.24
N GLU A 135 -7.46 -14.02 19.05
CA GLU A 135 -7.07 -15.40 18.72
C GLU A 135 -7.81 -15.94 17.50
N PHE A 136 -9.09 -15.60 17.37
CA PHE A 136 -9.90 -15.96 16.21
C PHE A 136 -9.26 -15.45 14.91
N VAL A 137 -8.88 -14.17 14.87
CA VAL A 137 -8.25 -13.58 13.67
C VAL A 137 -6.84 -14.12 13.44
N ALA A 138 -6.06 -14.31 14.51
CA ALA A 138 -4.69 -14.77 14.43
C ALA A 138 -4.59 -16.20 13.89
N ASN A 139 -5.45 -17.10 14.38
CA ASN A 139 -5.29 -18.53 14.20
C ASN A 139 -6.27 -19.14 13.21
N TYR A 140 -7.43 -18.52 12.96
CA TYR A 140 -8.49 -19.12 12.16
C TYR A 140 -8.70 -18.39 10.83
N LYS A 141 -9.12 -19.17 9.83
CA LYS A 141 -9.55 -18.68 8.51
C LYS A 141 -10.87 -19.35 8.16
N PHE A 142 -11.81 -18.57 7.59
CA PHE A 142 -13.04 -19.12 7.03
C PHE A 142 -12.71 -20.18 5.96
N ASP A 143 -13.37 -21.32 6.04
CA ASP A 143 -13.20 -22.41 5.08
C ASP A 143 -14.46 -22.57 4.21
N LYS A 144 -15.56 -22.98 4.82
CA LYS A 144 -16.84 -23.23 4.14
C LYS A 144 -18.01 -23.09 5.10
N ILE A 145 -19.22 -23.20 4.55
CA ILE A 145 -20.45 -23.35 5.33
C ILE A 145 -20.74 -24.85 5.39
N GLY A 146 -20.87 -25.39 6.60
CA GLY A 146 -21.19 -26.80 6.84
C GLY A 146 -22.64 -27.13 6.45
N GLU A 147 -22.97 -28.42 6.43
CA GLU A 147 -24.32 -28.90 6.05
C GLU A 147 -25.42 -28.36 6.97
N ASN A 148 -25.07 -28.07 8.23
CA ASN A 148 -25.96 -27.54 9.24
C ASN A 148 -26.19 -26.01 9.10
N GLY A 149 -25.57 -25.36 8.10
CA GLY A 149 -25.61 -23.91 7.90
C GLY A 149 -24.62 -23.13 8.78
N GLU A 150 -23.91 -23.80 9.69
CA GLU A 150 -22.86 -23.19 10.50
C GLU A 150 -21.59 -22.93 9.69
N ARG A 151 -20.83 -21.90 10.07
CA ARG A 151 -19.56 -21.58 9.40
C ARG A 151 -18.43 -22.40 9.99
N GLU A 152 -17.71 -23.10 9.13
CA GLU A 152 -16.53 -23.86 9.50
C GLU A 152 -15.26 -23.02 9.29
N TYR A 153 -14.36 -23.11 10.26
CA TYR A 153 -13.09 -22.39 10.26
C TYR A 153 -11.93 -23.37 10.37
N LYS A 154 -10.90 -23.16 9.56
CA LYS A 154 -9.66 -23.93 9.61
C LYS A 154 -8.57 -23.19 10.35
N LEU A 155 -7.72 -23.95 11.05
CA LEU A 155 -6.51 -23.42 11.65
C LEU A 155 -5.52 -23.02 10.54
N ARG A 156 -4.87 -21.88 10.71
CA ARG A 156 -3.84 -21.40 9.80
C ARG A 156 -2.53 -22.13 10.06
N SER A 157 -1.78 -22.41 8.99
CA SER A 157 -0.43 -22.99 9.10
C SER A 157 0.57 -22.02 9.72
N LYS A 158 0.40 -20.71 9.50
CA LYS A 158 1.15 -19.64 10.14
C LYS A 158 0.18 -18.64 10.75
N PRO A 159 0.35 -18.26 12.03
CA PRO A 159 -0.50 -17.27 12.66
C PRO A 159 -0.27 -15.91 12.01
N VAL A 160 -1.34 -15.13 11.99
CA VAL A 160 -1.32 -13.75 11.50
C VAL A 160 -1.31 -12.82 12.71
N LEU A 161 -0.59 -11.71 12.63
CA LEU A 161 -0.62 -10.69 13.68
C LEU A 161 -1.83 -9.78 13.48
N PRO A 162 -2.84 -9.80 14.36
CA PRO A 162 -3.93 -8.85 14.30
C PRO A 162 -3.43 -7.46 14.68
N ASN A 163 -3.69 -6.47 13.82
CA ASN A 163 -3.39 -5.07 14.09
C ASN A 163 -4.69 -4.27 14.13
N HIS A 164 -4.78 -3.27 14.98
CA HIS A 164 -5.96 -2.43 15.11
C HIS A 164 -5.57 -1.02 15.52
N ARG A 165 -6.47 -0.06 15.30
CA ARG A 165 -6.29 1.30 15.84
C ARG A 165 -6.22 1.24 17.37
N LYS A 166 -5.35 2.04 17.97
CA LYS A 166 -5.39 2.30 19.41
C LYS A 166 -6.50 3.31 19.68
N PHE A 167 -7.48 2.90 20.47
CA PHE A 167 -8.57 3.79 20.87
C PHE A 167 -8.01 4.95 21.70
N ASN A 168 -8.41 6.17 21.35
CA ASN A 168 -8.05 7.36 22.10
C ASN A 168 -9.35 8.05 22.52
N SER A 169 -9.68 7.96 23.81
CA SER A 169 -10.92 8.50 24.37
C SER A 169 -11.05 10.01 24.17
N MET A 170 -9.93 10.75 24.18
CA MET A 170 -9.93 12.21 24.02
C MET A 170 -10.34 12.66 22.61
N GLN A 171 -10.14 11.82 21.59
CA GLN A 171 -10.42 12.14 20.18
C GLN A 171 -11.78 11.65 19.69
N GLU A 172 -12.48 10.81 20.46
CA GLU A 172 -13.77 10.23 20.05
C GLU A 172 -14.98 10.90 20.72
N ALA A 173 -14.76 11.94 21.53
CA ALA A 173 -15.82 12.76 22.14
C ALA A 173 -16.45 13.78 21.17
N GLU A 174 -16.00 13.81 19.91
CA GLU A 174 -16.58 14.59 18.78
C GLU A 174 -17.25 13.68 17.73
#